data_AF-A0A177NDF3-F1
#
_entry.id   AF-A0A177NDF3-F1
#
_cell.length_a   1.000
_cell.length_b   1.000
_cell.length_c   1.000
_cell.angle_alpha   90.00
_cell.angle_beta   90.00
_cell.angle_gamma   90.00
#
_symmetry.space_group_name_H-M   'P 1'
#
loop_
_entity.id
_entity.type
_entity.pdbx_description
1 polymer ?
#
loop_
_entity_poly.entity_id
_entity_poly.type
_entity_poly.pdbx_seq_one_letter_code
_entity_poly.pdbx_strand_id
1 'polypeptide(L)'
;MTNKPTLLIKQNCVFTPEKPIILVGKIIKITEDGIPFVQFEGSPNTGVMARVGVPTHEFGPIDQITNLPVLILLQDNDPQKAIITGVIRDKIFDDPSLLNTISHENTTQSLTINGKSLLLEGENEIVLRCGLGSITLRANGQITLKGTKLLSRASESNKVRGASVFIN
;
A
#
# COMPACT_ATOMS: atom_id res chain seq x y z
N MET A 1 72.87 -34.16 -1.16
CA MET A 1 72.20 -33.43 -0.07
C MET A 1 70.80 -33.07 -0.53
N THR A 2 69.84 -33.65 0.17
CA THR A 2 68.40 -33.57 0.02
C THR A 2 67.86 -32.16 0.24
N ASN A 3 66.95 -31.69 -0.62
CA ASN A 3 65.68 -31.18 -0.09
C ASN A 3 64.54 -31.26 -1.12
N LYS A 4 63.42 -31.79 -0.63
CA LYS A 4 62.17 -32.13 -1.36
C LYS A 4 61.37 -30.86 -1.71
N PRO A 5 60.41 -30.96 -2.64
CA PRO A 5 59.72 -29.85 -3.28
C PRO A 5 58.50 -29.41 -2.47
N THR A 6 58.15 -28.12 -2.51
CA THR A 6 56.85 -27.64 -2.05
C THR A 6 55.98 -27.33 -3.26
N LEU A 7 54.94 -28.16 -3.42
CA LEU A 7 53.91 -28.01 -4.43
C LEU A 7 53.26 -26.62 -4.36
N LEU A 8 53.29 -25.90 -5.48
CA LEU A 8 52.34 -24.82 -5.75
C LEU A 8 50.99 -25.46 -6.10
N ILE A 9 50.14 -25.60 -5.09
CA ILE A 9 48.73 -25.97 -5.27
C ILE A 9 48.02 -24.78 -5.93
N LYS A 10 47.60 -24.96 -7.18
CA LYS A 10 46.48 -24.20 -7.76
C LYS A 10 45.20 -24.57 -7.00
N GLN A 11 44.26 -23.61 -6.93
CA GLN A 11 42.84 -23.70 -6.54
C GLN A 11 42.51 -23.19 -5.13
N ASN A 12 41.98 -21.96 -5.02
CA ASN A 12 40.54 -21.73 -4.92
C ASN A 12 40.22 -20.23 -4.75
N CYS A 13 39.18 -19.77 -5.45
CA CYS A 13 38.54 -18.47 -5.23
C CYS A 13 38.28 -18.26 -3.73
N VAL A 14 38.72 -17.13 -3.19
CA VAL A 14 38.20 -16.64 -1.91
C VAL A 14 37.33 -15.43 -2.23
N PHE A 15 36.03 -15.70 -2.31
CA PHE A 15 34.98 -14.70 -2.30
C PHE A 15 35.09 -13.93 -0.98
N THR A 16 35.60 -12.70 -1.02
CA THR A 16 35.47 -11.77 0.11
C THR A 16 34.00 -11.36 0.22
N PRO A 17 33.40 -11.27 1.42
CA PRO A 17 32.03 -10.79 1.54
C PRO A 17 32.03 -9.29 1.22
N GLU A 18 31.94 -8.94 -0.06
CA GLU A 18 31.54 -7.61 -0.47
C GLU A 18 30.21 -7.31 0.23
N LYS A 19 30.12 -6.11 0.83
CA LYS A 19 28.94 -5.67 1.57
C LYS A 19 27.68 -5.99 0.75
N PRO A 20 26.66 -6.62 1.34
CA PRO A 20 25.48 -6.99 0.58
C PRO A 20 24.80 -5.74 0.01
N ILE A 21 24.47 -5.79 -1.29
CA ILE A 21 23.82 -4.72 -2.05
C ILE A 21 22.42 -4.41 -1.48
N ILE A 22 21.80 -5.38 -0.80
CA ILE A 22 20.49 -5.28 -0.17
C ILE A 22 20.68 -5.38 1.34
N LEU A 23 20.10 -4.43 2.08
CA LEU A 23 20.23 -4.27 3.52
C LEU A 23 18.86 -4.10 4.17
N VAL A 24 18.78 -4.46 5.44
CA VAL A 24 17.65 -4.09 6.30
C VAL A 24 18.04 -2.87 7.13
N GLY A 25 17.15 -1.89 7.18
CA GLY A 25 17.34 -0.70 7.97
C GLY A 25 16.02 -0.18 8.52
N LYS A 26 16.05 1.06 9.00
CA LYS A 26 14.88 1.75 9.55
C LYS A 26 14.87 3.20 9.13
N ILE A 27 13.70 3.76 8.91
CA ILE A 27 13.55 5.20 8.71
C ILE A 27 13.73 5.89 10.06
N ILE A 28 14.66 6.83 10.16
CA ILE A 28 14.95 7.53 11.43
C ILE A 28 14.44 8.96 11.44
N LYS A 29 14.19 9.54 10.26
CA LYS A 29 13.72 10.92 10.10
C LYS A 29 13.10 11.07 8.71
N ILE A 30 12.11 11.96 8.60
CA ILE A 30 11.64 12.51 7.34
C ILE A 30 11.80 14.03 7.43
N THR A 31 12.31 14.65 6.36
CA THR A 31 12.39 16.12 6.27
C THR A 31 11.02 16.73 6.00
N GLU A 32 10.90 18.05 6.15
CA GLU A 32 9.67 18.78 5.80
C GLU A 32 9.27 18.60 4.33
N ASP A 33 10.26 18.40 3.44
CA ASP A 33 10.06 18.12 2.01
C ASP A 33 9.71 16.64 1.72
N GLY A 34 9.49 15.81 2.74
CA GLY A 34 9.11 14.40 2.58
C GLY A 34 10.28 13.45 2.25
N ILE A 35 11.53 13.91 2.32
CA ILE A 35 12.71 13.08 2.04
C ILE A 35 13.05 12.23 3.27
N PRO A 36 13.07 10.89 3.16
CA PRO A 36 13.39 10.01 4.28
C PRO A 36 14.90 9.85 4.48
N PHE A 37 15.29 9.72 5.73
CA PHE A 37 16.62 9.32 6.16
C PHE A 37 16.54 7.93 6.78
N VAL A 38 17.41 7.03 6.33
CA VAL A 38 17.46 5.64 6.79
C VAL A 38 18.75 5.34 7.53
N GLN A 39 18.66 4.47 8.53
CA GLN A 39 19.80 3.90 9.24
C GLN A 39 19.85 2.39 9.00
N PHE A 40 21.03 1.91 8.64
CA PHE A 40 21.34 0.49 8.39
C PHE A 40 22.79 0.18 8.80
N GLU A 41 23.18 -1.09 8.74
CA GLU A 41 24.52 -1.51 9.13
C GLU A 41 25.63 -0.85 8.27
N GLY A 42 26.54 -0.14 8.93
CA GLY A 42 27.60 0.62 8.28
C GLY A 42 27.16 1.97 7.71
N SER A 43 26.02 2.51 8.13
CA SER A 43 25.64 3.91 7.93
C SER A 43 25.96 4.77 9.18
N PRO A 44 26.12 6.10 9.05
CA PRO A 44 26.24 6.99 10.21
C PRO A 44 24.99 7.00 11.08
N ASN A 45 25.13 7.33 12.37
CA ASN A 45 23.98 7.46 13.30
C ASN A 45 23.01 8.59 12.91
N THR A 46 23.47 9.56 12.13
CA THR A 46 22.63 10.63 11.55
C THR A 46 21.75 10.14 10.40
N GLY A 47 21.95 8.89 9.95
CA GLY A 47 21.31 8.30 8.78
C GLY A 47 21.85 8.81 7.46
N VAL A 48 21.38 8.18 6.40
CA VAL A 48 21.63 8.56 5.01
C VAL A 48 20.30 8.90 4.35
N MET A 49 20.29 9.96 3.55
CA MET A 49 19.15 10.30 2.69
C MET A 49 18.86 9.14 1.72
N ALA A 50 17.60 8.69 1.69
CA ALA A 50 17.16 7.63 0.80
C ALA A 50 16.12 8.13 -0.21
N ARG A 51 16.15 7.53 -1.40
CA ARG A 51 15.05 7.62 -2.36
C ARG A 51 14.00 6.56 -2.05
N VAL A 52 12.75 6.80 -2.47
CA VAL A 52 11.64 5.85 -2.28
C VAL A 52 11.29 5.21 -3.62
N GLY A 53 11.34 3.88 -3.67
CA GLY A 53 10.96 3.07 -4.83
C GLY A 53 9.63 2.35 -4.67
N VAL A 54 8.92 2.54 -3.56
CA VAL A 54 7.63 1.88 -3.26
C VAL A 54 6.48 2.87 -3.14
N PRO A 55 5.23 2.44 -3.40
CA PRO A 55 4.05 3.26 -3.21
C PRO A 55 3.90 3.81 -1.78
N THR A 56 3.35 5.02 -1.66
CA THR A 56 3.20 5.71 -0.37
C THR A 56 2.26 4.97 0.61
N HIS A 57 1.28 4.22 0.11
CA HIS A 57 0.35 3.46 0.96
C HIS A 57 1.04 2.33 1.75
N GLU A 58 2.26 1.93 1.37
CA GLU A 58 3.03 0.93 2.10
C GLU A 58 3.64 1.45 3.41
N PHE A 59 3.79 2.76 3.57
CA PHE A 59 4.40 3.33 4.79
C PHE A 59 3.41 3.51 5.94
N GLY A 60 2.10 3.42 5.69
CA GLY A 60 1.07 3.71 6.68
C GLY A 60 1.03 5.20 7.07
N PRO A 61 0.40 5.54 8.21
CA PRO A 61 0.33 6.90 8.73
C PRO A 61 1.71 7.52 9.02
N ILE A 62 1.89 8.81 8.75
CA ILE A 62 3.20 9.51 8.85
C ILE A 62 3.83 9.42 10.24
N ASP A 63 3.01 9.45 11.29
CA ASP A 63 3.42 9.32 12.69
C ASP A 63 4.03 7.95 13.03
N GLN A 64 3.76 6.92 12.21
CA GLN A 64 4.28 5.57 12.39
C GLN A 64 5.50 5.25 11.51
N ILE A 65 5.92 6.18 10.66
CA ILE A 65 7.03 5.94 9.73
C ILE A 65 8.39 5.97 10.46
N THR A 66 8.50 6.67 11.58
CA THR A 66 9.75 6.69 12.36
C THR A 66 9.98 5.32 13.01
N ASN A 67 11.19 4.79 12.88
CA ASN A 67 11.60 3.42 13.22
C ASN A 67 10.95 2.32 12.38
N LEU A 68 10.23 2.65 11.32
CA LEU A 68 9.64 1.64 10.43
C LEU A 68 10.77 0.84 9.74
N PRO A 69 10.79 -0.49 9.87
CA PRO A 69 11.80 -1.32 9.25
C PRO A 69 11.57 -1.40 7.74
N VAL A 70 12.65 -1.23 6.98
CA VAL A 70 12.62 -1.12 5.52
C VAL A 70 13.71 -1.95 4.86
N LEU A 71 13.41 -2.42 3.65
CA LEU A 71 14.38 -3.02 2.75
C LEU A 71 15.05 -1.92 1.93
N ILE A 72 16.39 -1.90 1.94
CA ILE A 72 17.20 -0.86 1.34
C ILE A 72 18.11 -1.49 0.29
N LEU A 73 18.06 -0.95 -0.92
CA LEU A 73 19.02 -1.25 -1.99
C LEU A 73 20.04 -0.13 -2.07
N LEU A 74 21.32 -0.50 -2.10
CA LEU A 74 22.42 0.44 -2.34
C LEU A 74 22.72 0.46 -3.85
N GLN A 75 22.39 1.57 -4.51
CA GLN A 75 22.71 1.73 -5.92
C GLN A 75 24.23 1.77 -6.10
N ASP A 76 24.76 1.00 -7.05
CA ASP A 76 26.20 0.91 -7.33
C ASP A 76 27.06 0.46 -6.12
N ASN A 77 26.44 -0.22 -5.13
CA ASN A 77 27.04 -0.56 -3.83
C ASN A 77 27.54 0.69 -3.05
N ASP A 78 26.96 1.86 -3.30
CA ASP A 78 27.29 3.12 -2.64
C ASP A 78 26.34 3.37 -1.44
N PRO A 79 26.84 3.40 -0.19
CA PRO A 79 26.03 3.67 0.99
C PRO A 79 25.33 5.03 0.96
N GLN A 80 25.79 6.01 0.17
CA GLN A 80 25.16 7.33 0.04
C GLN A 80 23.98 7.32 -0.96
N LYS A 81 23.83 6.26 -1.75
CA LYS A 81 22.77 6.10 -2.75
C LYS A 81 21.77 5.01 -2.33
N ALA A 82 21.16 5.21 -1.17
CA ALA A 82 20.16 4.31 -0.62
C ALA A 82 18.79 4.48 -1.31
N ILE A 83 18.12 3.36 -1.63
CA ILE A 83 16.76 3.32 -2.17
C ILE A 83 15.93 2.39 -1.28
N ILE A 84 14.83 2.89 -0.73
CA ILE A 84 13.83 2.07 -0.04
C ILE A 84 13.04 1.30 -1.10
N THR A 85 13.13 -0.03 -1.09
CA THR A 85 12.48 -0.92 -2.05
C THR A 85 11.34 -1.73 -1.44
N GLY A 86 11.09 -1.58 -0.13
CA GLY A 86 10.03 -2.28 0.58
C GLY A 86 9.95 -1.86 2.04
N VAL A 87 8.75 -1.99 2.62
CA VAL A 87 8.54 -1.96 4.07
C VAL A 87 8.53 -3.40 4.59
N ILE A 88 9.21 -3.65 5.69
CA ILE A 88 9.23 -4.97 6.34
C ILE A 88 8.09 -5.02 7.35
N ARG A 89 7.25 -6.04 7.25
CA ARG A 89 6.16 -6.28 8.19
C ARG A 89 6.17 -7.76 8.57
N ASP A 90 5.81 -8.05 9.82
CA ASP A 90 5.66 -9.43 10.28
C ASP A 90 4.38 -10.09 9.73
N LYS A 91 3.45 -9.28 9.25
CA LYS A 91 2.13 -9.70 8.76
C LYS A 91 1.82 -9.03 7.43
N ILE A 92 1.06 -9.74 6.60
CA ILE A 92 0.54 -9.21 5.33
C ILE A 92 -0.66 -8.26 5.59
N PHE A 93 -1.43 -8.50 6.66
CA PHE A 93 -2.55 -7.65 7.11
C PHE A 93 -2.46 -7.37 8.61
N ASP A 94 -2.72 -6.14 9.02
CA ASP A 94 -2.73 -5.75 10.43
C ASP A 94 -4.01 -6.24 11.14
N ASP A 95 -5.14 -6.21 10.44
CA ASP A 95 -6.40 -6.80 10.88
C ASP A 95 -6.58 -8.20 10.25
N PRO A 96 -6.60 -9.29 11.06
CA PRO A 96 -6.87 -10.64 10.58
C PRO A 96 -8.23 -10.78 9.87
N SER A 97 -9.20 -9.89 10.14
CA SER A 97 -10.52 -9.93 9.49
C SER A 97 -10.44 -9.66 7.97
N LEU A 98 -9.39 -8.94 7.54
CA LEU A 98 -9.11 -8.64 6.13
C LEU A 98 -8.52 -9.83 5.36
N LEU A 99 -8.11 -10.92 6.03
CA LEU A 99 -7.69 -12.15 5.32
C LEU A 99 -8.78 -12.69 4.41
N ASN A 100 -10.05 -12.38 4.71
CA ASN A 100 -11.20 -12.82 3.92
C ASN A 100 -11.54 -11.85 2.76
N THR A 101 -10.91 -10.68 2.70
CA THR A 101 -11.23 -9.56 1.78
C THR A 101 -10.53 -9.61 0.43
N ILE A 102 -9.39 -10.30 0.31
CA ILE A 102 -8.40 -10.09 -0.77
C ILE A 102 -8.74 -10.87 -2.04
N SER A 103 -9.99 -10.80 -2.47
CA SER A 103 -10.35 -11.23 -3.81
C SER A 103 -11.07 -10.10 -4.53
N HIS A 104 -10.37 -9.52 -5.51
CA HIS A 104 -10.79 -8.55 -6.53
C HIS A 104 -10.39 -7.07 -6.33
N GLU A 105 -9.41 -6.69 -7.15
CA GLU A 105 -8.89 -5.35 -7.34
C GLU A 105 -9.79 -4.57 -8.31
N ASN A 106 -10.71 -3.79 -7.76
CA ASN A 106 -11.18 -2.52 -8.31
C ASN A 106 -11.37 -1.64 -7.08
N THR A 107 -10.79 -0.44 -7.10
CA THR A 107 -10.73 0.53 -6.00
C THR A 107 -12.11 1.10 -5.69
N THR A 108 -13.04 0.25 -5.28
CA THR A 108 -13.90 0.54 -4.15
C THR A 108 -12.97 0.75 -2.96
N GLN A 109 -13.03 1.91 -2.34
CA GLN A 109 -13.24 1.84 -0.91
C GLN A 109 -14.72 1.47 -0.75
N SER A 110 -15.02 0.23 -0.44
CA SER A 110 -15.42 0.12 0.95
C SER A 110 -14.22 -0.44 1.67
N LEU A 111 -14.10 -1.74 1.66
CA LEU A 111 -12.83 -2.29 1.27
C LEU A 111 -12.60 -3.64 1.87
N THR A 112 -13.70 -4.33 2.21
CA THR A 112 -13.78 -5.77 2.44
C THR A 112 -14.76 -6.41 1.46
N ILE A 113 -14.29 -7.33 0.60
CA ILE A 113 -15.11 -8.13 -0.33
C ILE A 113 -15.27 -9.54 0.24
N ASN A 114 -16.46 -9.86 0.75
CA ASN A 114 -16.83 -11.19 1.26
C ASN A 114 -18.10 -11.73 0.57
N GLY A 115 -18.19 -11.62 -0.77
CA GLY A 115 -19.07 -12.40 -1.65
C GLY A 115 -20.59 -12.43 -1.40
N LYS A 116 -21.11 -11.73 -0.39
CA LYS A 116 -22.52 -11.75 0.02
C LYS A 116 -23.18 -10.37 0.09
N SER A 117 -22.38 -9.31 0.25
CA SER A 117 -22.88 -7.94 0.41
C SER A 117 -21.78 -6.90 0.18
N LEU A 118 -22.11 -5.82 -0.52
CA LEU A 118 -21.27 -4.64 -0.65
C LEU A 118 -21.83 -3.55 0.28
N LEU A 119 -21.06 -3.20 1.30
CA LEU A 119 -21.36 -2.10 2.22
C LEU A 119 -20.62 -0.86 1.73
N LEU A 120 -21.32 0.14 1.20
CA LEU A 120 -20.75 1.46 0.89
C LEU A 120 -21.18 2.42 2.00
N GLU A 121 -20.22 2.84 2.82
CA GLU A 121 -20.44 3.81 3.89
C GLU A 121 -19.86 5.16 3.49
N GLY A 122 -20.67 6.19 3.64
CA GLY A 122 -20.28 7.57 3.46
C GLY A 122 -20.98 8.41 4.52
N GLU A 123 -20.22 9.23 5.23
CA GLU A 123 -20.71 9.96 6.41
C GLU A 123 -21.71 11.06 6.04
N ASN A 124 -21.50 11.73 4.90
CA ASN A 124 -22.28 12.91 4.51
C ASN A 124 -23.14 12.66 3.26
N GLU A 125 -22.50 12.16 2.21
CA GLU A 125 -23.12 11.92 0.92
C GLU A 125 -22.41 10.77 0.19
N ILE A 126 -23.18 9.89 -0.43
CA ILE A 126 -22.68 8.89 -1.39
C ILE A 126 -23.24 9.28 -2.76
N VAL A 127 -22.36 9.64 -3.68
CA VAL A 127 -22.73 10.03 -5.05
C VAL A 127 -22.18 9.04 -6.06
N LEU A 128 -23.08 8.29 -6.70
CA LEU A 128 -22.75 7.46 -7.86
C LEU A 128 -23.08 8.25 -9.12
N ARG A 129 -22.06 8.84 -9.76
CA ARG A 129 -22.21 9.70 -10.95
C ARG A 129 -21.78 8.97 -12.21
N CYS A 130 -22.61 9.05 -13.25
CA CYS A 130 -22.28 8.56 -14.59
C CYS A 130 -22.87 9.52 -15.64
N GLY A 131 -22.01 10.32 -16.26
CA GLY A 131 -22.41 11.34 -17.23
C GLY A 131 -23.46 12.30 -16.67
N LEU A 132 -24.62 12.37 -17.34
CA LEU A 132 -25.77 13.20 -16.94
C LEU A 132 -26.63 12.59 -15.81
N GLY A 133 -26.33 11.36 -15.41
CA GLY A 133 -27.04 10.64 -14.35
C GLY A 133 -26.31 10.67 -13.01
N SER A 134 -27.07 10.69 -11.92
CA SER A 134 -26.52 10.47 -10.57
C SER A 134 -27.53 9.85 -9.62
N ILE A 135 -27.04 8.96 -8.75
CA ILE A 135 -27.72 8.47 -7.56
C ILE A 135 -27.03 9.09 -6.36
N THR A 136 -27.80 9.74 -5.50
CA THR A 136 -27.26 10.46 -4.34
C THR A 136 -28.00 10.05 -3.09
N LEU A 137 -27.29 9.45 -2.13
CA LEU A 137 -27.78 9.18 -0.77
C LEU A 137 -27.16 10.21 0.18
N ARG A 138 -27.98 10.92 0.95
CA ARG A 138 -27.55 11.93 1.93
C ARG A 138 -27.72 11.44 3.36
N ALA A 139 -26.95 12.01 4.28
CA ALA A 139 -27.01 11.70 5.72
C ALA A 139 -28.40 11.88 6.36
N ASN A 140 -29.24 12.78 5.84
CA ASN A 140 -30.63 12.96 6.30
C ASN A 140 -31.60 11.88 5.78
N GLY A 141 -31.08 10.83 5.11
CA GLY A 141 -31.85 9.75 4.50
C GLY A 141 -32.48 10.10 3.15
N GLN A 142 -32.23 11.30 2.62
CA GLN A 142 -32.75 11.70 1.31
C GLN A 142 -32.02 10.92 0.20
N ILE A 143 -32.80 10.27 -0.66
CA ILE A 143 -32.31 9.60 -1.87
C ILE A 143 -32.78 10.39 -3.09
N THR A 144 -31.83 10.80 -3.93
CA THR A 144 -32.11 11.53 -5.18
C THR A 144 -31.65 10.71 -6.38
N LEU A 145 -32.56 10.48 -7.32
CA LEU A 145 -32.28 9.85 -8.61
C LEU A 145 -32.39 10.92 -9.71
N LYS A 146 -31.28 11.20 -10.38
CA LYS A 146 -31.22 12.17 -11.49
C LYS A 146 -30.79 11.47 -12.77
N GLY A 147 -31.48 11.76 -13.87
CA GLY A 147 -31.14 11.24 -15.19
C GLY A 147 -32.14 11.71 -16.24
N THR A 148 -31.87 11.40 -17.52
CA THR A 148 -32.75 11.75 -18.65
C THR A 148 -33.97 10.85 -18.75
N LYS A 149 -33.89 9.60 -18.27
CA LYS A 149 -34.98 8.62 -18.24
C LYS A 149 -34.80 7.72 -17.02
N LEU A 150 -35.89 7.53 -16.26
CA LEU A 150 -35.96 6.51 -15.20
C LEU A 150 -36.86 5.37 -15.69
N LEU A 151 -36.34 4.16 -15.80
CA LEU A 151 -37.11 2.96 -16.15
C LEU A 151 -37.12 2.02 -14.94
N SER A 152 -38.28 1.87 -14.32
CA SER A 152 -38.49 0.92 -13.22
C SER A 152 -39.35 -0.25 -13.73
N ARG A 153 -38.79 -1.47 -13.74
CA ARG A 153 -39.47 -2.69 -14.17
C ARG A 153 -39.32 -3.75 -13.08
N ALA A 154 -40.41 -4.39 -12.72
CA ALA A 154 -40.44 -5.55 -11.85
C ALA A 154 -41.19 -6.68 -12.55
N SER A 155 -40.73 -7.93 -12.39
CA SER A 155 -41.45 -9.13 -12.87
C SER A 155 -42.66 -9.46 -12.00
N GLU A 156 -42.62 -9.01 -10.75
CA GLU A 156 -43.72 -9.10 -9.80
C GLU A 156 -44.18 -7.67 -9.41
N SER A 157 -44.53 -7.45 -8.14
CA SER A 157 -45.03 -6.15 -7.69
C SER A 157 -43.91 -5.11 -7.54
N ASN A 158 -44.11 -3.94 -8.14
CA ASN A 158 -43.35 -2.72 -7.82
C ASN A 158 -44.18 -1.85 -6.86
N LYS A 159 -43.81 -1.79 -5.58
CA LYS A 159 -44.58 -1.09 -4.54
C LYS A 159 -43.89 0.23 -4.20
N VAL A 160 -44.61 1.34 -4.35
CA VAL A 160 -44.21 2.67 -3.87
C VAL A 160 -45.15 3.07 -2.74
N ARG A 161 -44.60 3.48 -1.59
CA ARG A 161 -45.36 3.88 -0.40
C ARG A 161 -44.78 5.16 0.19
N GLY A 162 -45.66 6.03 0.68
CA GLY A 162 -45.31 7.27 1.36
C GLY A 162 -46.57 7.98 1.84
N ALA A 163 -46.43 8.96 2.73
CA ALA A 163 -47.55 9.81 3.16
C ALA A 163 -48.20 10.55 1.98
N SER A 164 -47.44 10.81 0.93
CA SER A 164 -47.92 11.34 -0.36
C SER A 164 -47.04 10.80 -1.48
N VAL A 165 -47.66 10.47 -2.62
CA VAL A 165 -46.97 10.03 -3.84
C VAL A 165 -47.50 10.87 -4.99
N PHE A 166 -46.61 11.66 -5.60
CA PHE A 166 -46.93 12.47 -6.76
C PHE A 166 -46.42 11.74 -8.02
N ILE A 167 -47.35 11.36 -8.89
CA ILE A 167 -47.06 10.78 -10.20
C ILE A 167 -47.76 11.69 -11.22
N ASN A 168 -46.97 12.29 -12.10
CA ASN A 168 -47.43 13.12 -13.20
C ASN A 168 -47.28 12.37 -14.52
#